data_AF-A0AAF0L8I5-F1
#
_entry.id   AF-A0AAF0L8I5-F1
#
_cell.length_a   1.000
_cell.length_b   1.000
_cell.length_c   1.000
_cell.angle_alpha   90.00
_cell.angle_beta   90.00
_cell.angle_gamma   90.00
#
_symmetry.space_group_name_H-M   'P 1'
#
loop_
_entity.id
_entity.type
_entity.pdbx_description
1 polymer ?
#
loop_
_entity_poly.entity_id
_entity_poly.type
_entity_poly.pdbx_seq_one_letter_code
_entity_poly.pdbx_strand_id
1 'polypeptide(L)'
;MAIDWSAFLTVALVAVVSACFVVTVYSVGLRFWSAADTRAGKFTVKDDGTIGPATAGFPNPQGASGAVRGLRSLAVACFVVCGAVVLYGIYLIVPQFH
;
A
#
# COMPACT_ATOMS: atom_id res chain seq x y z
N MET A 1 39.94 19.67 0.57
CA MET A 1 38.57 19.15 0.49
C MET A 1 37.76 19.84 1.58
N ALA A 2 36.88 20.78 1.22
CA ALA A 2 35.88 21.28 2.13
C ALA A 2 34.67 20.34 2.08
N ILE A 3 34.08 20.03 3.23
CA ILE A 3 32.86 19.22 3.30
C ILE A 3 31.68 20.11 2.91
N ASP A 4 30.94 19.70 1.89
CA ASP A 4 29.64 20.30 1.57
C ASP A 4 28.57 19.79 2.53
N TRP A 5 28.41 20.50 3.65
CA TRP A 5 27.37 20.24 4.65
C TRP A 5 25.96 20.26 4.06
N SER A 6 25.75 21.00 2.97
CA SER A 6 24.50 21.05 2.22
C SER A 6 24.12 19.71 1.60
N ALA A 7 25.10 18.94 1.09
CA ALA A 7 24.84 17.65 0.45
C ALA A 7 24.22 16.64 1.44
N PHE A 8 24.70 16.63 2.68
CA PHE A 8 24.13 15.76 3.72
C PHE A 8 22.68 16.12 4.05
N LEU A 9 22.37 17.41 4.15
CA LEU A 9 20.99 17.87 4.40
C LEU A 9 20.05 17.48 3.25
N THR A 10 20.50 17.62 2.00
CA THR A 10 19.71 17.22 0.84
C THR A 10 19.40 15.73 0.85
N VAL A 11 20.39 14.87 1.09
CA VAL A 11 20.18 13.41 1.16
C VAL A 11 19.23 13.05 2.29
N ALA A 12 19.40 13.65 3.48
CA ALA A 12 18.52 13.41 4.62
C ALA A 12 17.06 13.77 4.29
N LEU A 13 16.83 14.94 3.70
CA LEU A 13 15.48 15.39 3.33
C LEU A 13 14.87 14.49 2.26
N VAL A 14 15.62 14.19 1.19
CA VAL A 14 15.15 13.32 0.09
C VAL A 14 14.82 11.93 0.61
N ALA A 15 15.66 11.35 1.48
CA ALA A 15 15.42 10.03 2.06
C ALA A 15 14.15 10.02 2.92
N VAL A 16 13.97 11.01 3.80
CA VAL A 16 12.78 11.09 4.68
C VAL A 16 11.50 11.28 3.86
N VAL A 17 11.50 12.19 2.89
CA VAL A 17 10.33 12.43 2.04
C VAL A 17 9.98 11.19 1.23
N SER A 18 10.98 10.53 0.63
CA SER A 18 10.78 9.30 -0.13
C SER A 18 10.24 8.17 0.76
N ALA A 19 10.77 8.01 1.97
CA ALA A 19 10.29 7.01 2.92
C ALA A 19 8.82 7.27 3.31
N CYS A 20 8.46 8.51 3.67
CA CYS A 20 7.09 8.88 3.99
C CYS A 20 6.13 8.63 2.81
N PHE A 21 6.56 8.93 1.59
CA PHE A 21 5.79 8.62 0.39
C PHE A 21 5.54 7.11 0.21
N VAL A 22 6.60 6.29 0.29
CA VAL A 22 6.50 4.83 0.17
C VAL A 22 5.57 4.25 1.25
N VAL A 23 5.72 4.68 2.50
CA VAL A 23 4.90 4.22 3.64
C VAL A 23 3.43 4.61 3.47
N THR A 24 3.14 5.83 3.02
CA THR A 24 1.75 6.28 2.80
C THR A 24 1.08 5.51 1.67
N VAL A 25 1.76 5.34 0.54
CA VAL A 25 1.26 4.54 -0.59
C VAL A 25 1.00 3.09 -0.16
N TYR A 26 1.93 2.46 0.56
CA TYR A 26 1.75 1.09 1.04
C TYR A 26 0.58 0.96 2.02
N SER A 27 0.46 1.89 2.98
CA SER A 27 -0.64 1.93 3.95
C SER A 27 -2.00 2.11 3.28
N VAL A 28 -2.06 2.96 2.25
CA VAL A 28 -3.25 3.14 1.41
C VAL A 28 -3.61 1.85 0.67
N GLY A 29 -2.62 1.13 0.11
CA GLY A 29 -2.82 -0.19 -0.48
C GLY A 29 -3.44 -1.21 0.49
N LEU A 30 -2.91 -1.29 1.72
CA LEU A 30 -3.47 -2.14 2.78
C LEU A 30 -4.90 -1.76 3.14
N ARG A 31 -5.22 -0.46 3.19
CA ARG A 31 -6.58 0.02 3.46
C ARG A 31 -7.58 -0.44 2.39
N PHE A 32 -7.21 -0.35 1.12
CA PHE A 32 -8.06 -0.84 0.02
C PHE A 32 -8.21 -2.36 0.04
N TRP A 33 -7.15 -3.09 0.37
CA TRP A 33 -7.20 -4.53 0.51
C TRP A 33 -8.13 -4.97 1.65
N SER A 34 -8.01 -4.32 2.82
CA SER A 34 -8.88 -4.55 3.97
C SER A 34 -10.35 -4.28 3.63
N ALA A 35 -10.65 -3.15 2.99
CA ALA A 35 -12.01 -2.84 2.55
C ALA A 35 -12.55 -3.84 1.51
N ALA A 36 -11.71 -4.42 0.66
CA ALA A 36 -12.10 -5.49 -0.24
C ALA A 36 -12.43 -6.80 0.50
N ASP A 37 -11.66 -7.17 1.52
CA ASP A 37 -11.89 -8.39 2.30
C ASP A 37 -13.16 -8.29 3.17
N THR A 38 -13.46 -7.12 3.74
CA THR A 38 -14.75 -6.86 4.42
C THR A 38 -15.93 -7.00 3.46
N ARG A 39 -15.83 -6.43 2.25
CA ARG A 39 -16.88 -6.53 1.22
C ARG A 39 -17.00 -7.92 0.60
N ALA A 40 -15.93 -8.71 0.62
CA ALA A 40 -15.93 -10.10 0.18
C ALA A 40 -16.54 -11.05 1.22
N GLY A 41 -16.94 -10.55 2.39
CA GLY A 41 -17.50 -11.37 3.45
C GLY A 41 -16.49 -12.38 4.00
N LYS A 42 -15.20 -12.02 4.11
CA LYS A 42 -14.25 -12.87 4.87
C LYS A 42 -14.34 -12.62 6.37
N PHE A 43 -14.63 -11.36 6.73
CA PHE A 43 -14.68 -10.88 8.11
C PHE A 43 -15.79 -9.82 8.21
N THR A 44 -16.55 -9.82 9.32
CA THR A 44 -17.50 -8.73 9.63
C THR A 44 -17.09 -8.07 10.94
N VAL A 45 -17.04 -6.73 10.96
CA VAL A 45 -16.82 -5.94 12.18
C VAL A 45 -18.19 -5.63 12.75
N LYS A 46 -18.47 -6.11 13.97
CA LYS A 46 -19.67 -5.77 14.72
C LYS A 46 -19.52 -4.35 15.29
N ASP A 47 -20.63 -3.70 15.66
CA ASP A 47 -20.60 -2.37 16.29
C ASP A 47 -19.85 -2.35 17.65
N ASP A 48 -19.69 -3.52 18.27
CA ASP A 48 -18.89 -3.78 19.48
C ASP A 48 -17.37 -3.93 19.19
N GLY A 49 -16.92 -3.71 17.94
CA GLY A 49 -15.53 -3.87 17.53
C GLY A 49 -15.03 -5.31 17.42
N THR A 50 -15.88 -6.30 17.75
CA THR A 50 -15.57 -7.73 17.60
C THR A 50 -15.61 -8.16 16.12
N ILE A 51 -14.64 -8.99 15.72
CA ILE A 51 -14.52 -9.53 14.36
C ILE A 51 -15.10 -10.95 14.34
N GLY A 52 -16.16 -11.17 13.54
CA GLY A 52 -16.84 -12.46 13.44
C GLY A 52 -16.78 -13.10 12.04
N PRO A 53 -16.99 -14.43 11.94
CA PRO A 53 -17.09 -15.12 10.66
C PRO A 53 -18.33 -14.66 9.89
N ALA A 54 -18.23 -14.68 8.56
CA ALA A 54 -19.29 -14.22 7.70
C ALA A 54 -20.45 -15.22 7.54
N THR A 55 -21.05 -15.62 8.66
CA THR A 55 -22.27 -16.45 8.72
C THR A 55 -23.51 -15.69 9.21
N ALA A 56 -23.38 -14.48 9.76
CA ALA A 56 -24.49 -13.61 10.17
C ALA A 56 -25.16 -12.73 9.06
N GLY A 57 -25.67 -13.33 7.97
CA GLY A 57 -26.62 -12.67 7.05
C GLY A 57 -26.03 -11.71 5.99
N PHE A 58 -25.29 -12.25 5.02
CA PHE A 58 -24.65 -11.45 3.95
C PHE A 58 -25.53 -11.37 2.69
N PRO A 59 -25.60 -10.19 2.05
CA PRO A 59 -26.08 -10.07 0.68
C PRO A 59 -25.29 -10.98 -0.27
N ASN A 60 -25.98 -11.64 -1.21
CA ASN A 60 -25.46 -12.62 -2.15
C ASN A 60 -24.12 -12.16 -2.82
N PRO A 61 -23.01 -12.94 -2.71
CA PRO A 61 -21.67 -12.55 -3.21
C PRO A 61 -21.58 -12.34 -4.73
N GLN A 62 -22.63 -12.67 -5.49
CA GLN A 62 -22.68 -12.46 -6.93
C GLN A 62 -22.77 -10.97 -7.31
N GLY A 63 -23.39 -10.11 -6.48
CA GLY A 63 -23.56 -8.67 -6.76
C GLY A 63 -22.41 -7.75 -6.30
N ALA A 64 -21.63 -8.16 -5.31
CA ALA A 64 -20.50 -7.37 -4.78
C ALA A 64 -19.18 -7.58 -5.54
N SER A 65 -19.17 -8.51 -6.50
CA SER A 65 -17.98 -8.96 -7.24
C SER A 65 -17.23 -7.80 -7.92
N GLY A 66 -17.94 -6.88 -8.57
CA GLY A 66 -17.34 -5.73 -9.25
C GLY A 66 -16.63 -4.77 -8.30
N ALA A 67 -17.27 -4.40 -7.19
CA ALA A 67 -16.69 -3.49 -6.20
C ALA A 67 -15.50 -4.09 -5.45
N VAL A 68 -15.55 -5.40 -5.13
CA VAL A 68 -14.43 -6.13 -4.53
C VAL A 68 -13.25 -6.18 -5.50
N ARG A 69 -13.52 -6.49 -6.78
CA ARG A 69 -12.47 -6.58 -7.81
C ARG A 69 -11.81 -5.22 -8.07
N GLY A 70 -12.59 -4.14 -8.06
CA GLY A 70 -12.09 -2.76 -8.19
C GLY A 70 -11.19 -2.32 -7.04
N LEU A 71 -11.57 -2.60 -5.78
CA LEU A 71 -10.71 -2.29 -4.64
C LEU A 71 -9.42 -3.14 -4.64
N ARG A 72 -9.51 -4.43 -5.01
CA ARG A 72 -8.34 -5.29 -5.14
C ARG A 72 -7.38 -4.78 -6.21
N SER A 73 -7.88 -4.41 -7.40
CA SER A 73 -7.02 -3.89 -8.46
C SER A 73 -6.31 -2.61 -8.03
N LEU A 74 -6.99 -1.74 -7.28
CA LEU A 74 -6.41 -0.49 -6.82
C LEU A 74 -5.39 -0.70 -5.69
N ALA A 75 -5.64 -1.66 -4.79
CA ALA A 75 -4.64 -2.10 -3.80
C ALA A 75 -3.38 -2.66 -4.47
N VAL A 76 -3.55 -3.57 -5.46
CA VAL A 76 -2.44 -4.13 -6.25
C VAL A 76 -1.69 -3.02 -6.98
N ALA A 77 -2.37 -2.06 -7.59
CA ALA A 77 -1.73 -0.91 -8.23
C ALA A 77 -0.84 -0.13 -7.24
N CYS A 78 -1.32 0.11 -6.01
CA CYS A 78 -0.51 0.72 -4.95
C CYS A 78 0.76 -0.07 -4.64
N PHE A 79 0.65 -1.39 -4.49
CA PHE A 79 1.80 -2.26 -4.23
C PHE A 79 2.78 -2.31 -5.40
N VAL A 80 2.28 -2.33 -6.64
CA VAL A 80 3.11 -2.28 -7.85
C VAL A 80 3.86 -0.96 -7.95
N VAL A 81 3.20 0.17 -7.70
CA VAL A 81 3.85 1.49 -7.66
C VAL A 81 4.94 1.49 -6.59
N CYS A 82 4.64 0.98 -5.40
CA CYS A 82 5.60 0.89 -4.30
C CYS A 82 6.82 0.03 -4.66
N GLY A 83 6.59 -1.16 -5.24
CA GLY A 83 7.65 -2.05 -5.73
C GLY A 83 8.48 -1.41 -6.83
N ALA A 84 7.85 -0.72 -7.80
CA ALA A 84 8.53 -0.03 -8.87
C ALA A 84 9.44 1.09 -8.35
N VAL A 85 9.00 1.86 -7.35
CA VAL A 85 9.81 2.91 -6.70
C VAL A 85 11.04 2.30 -6.02
N VAL A 86 10.88 1.19 -5.29
CA VAL A 86 11.99 0.49 -4.63
C VAL A 86 12.98 -0.07 -5.66
N LEU A 87 12.47 -0.72 -6.71
CA LEU A 87 13.31 -1.26 -7.78
C LEU A 87 14.08 -0.16 -8.52
N TYR A 88 13.46 1.00 -8.74
CA TYR A 88 14.13 2.16 -9.31
C TYR A 88 15.24 2.69 -8.38
N GLY A 89 15.00 2.72 -7.07
CA GLY A 89 16.04 3.04 -6.09
C GLY A 89 17.23 2.08 -6.17
N ILE A 90 16.97 0.77 -6.25
CA ILE A 90 18.03 -0.25 -6.40
C ILE A 90 18.81 -0.06 -7.71
N TYR A 91 18.11 0.23 -8.81
CA TYR A 91 18.71 0.51 -10.12
C TYR A 91 19.72 1.67 -10.05
N LEU A 92 19.42 2.71 -9.28
CA LEU A 92 20.32 3.86 -9.09
C LEU A 92 21.49 3.58 -8.11
N ILE A 93 21.35 2.61 -7.20
CA ILE A 93 22.42 2.25 -6.26
C ILE A 93 23.46 1.34 -6.92
N VAL A 94 23.03 0.43 -7.80
CA VAL A 94 23.89 -0.56 -8.43
C VAL A 94 24.50 0.00 -9.73
N PRO A 95 25.81 0.27 -9.78
CA PRO A 95 26.45 0.90 -10.95
C PRO A 95 26.57 -0.01 -12.18
N GLN A 96 26.17 -1.27 -12.07
CA GLN A 96 26.17 -2.22 -13.21
C GLN A 96 24.86 -2.19 -13.99
N PHE A 97 23.83 -1.50 -13.47
CA PHE A 97 22.53 -1.42 -14.11
C PHE A 97 22.34 -0.13 -14.94
N HIS A 98 23.23 0.87 -14.80
CA HIS A 98 23.19 2.13 -15.55
C HIS A 98 24.57 2.61 -15.98
#